data_AF-A0A9E5BP19-F1
#
_entry.id   AF-A0A9E5BP19-F1
#
_cell.length_a   1.000
_cell.length_b   1.000
_cell.length_c   1.000
_cell.angle_alpha   90.00
_cell.angle_beta   90.00
_cell.angle_gamma   90.00
#
_symmetry.space_group_name_H-M   'P 1'
#
loop_
_entity.id
_entity.type
_entity.pdbx_description
1 polymer ?
#
loop_
_entity_poly.entity_id
_entity_poly.type
_entity_poly.pdbx_seq_one_letter_code
_entity_poly.pdbx_strand_id
1 'polypeptide(L)' 'YWCACGQSKNQPFCDGSHKGSAFAPTPYTAKANGTVYFCGCRKSKNGPLCDGAHKQA' A
#
# COMPACT_ATOMS: atom_id res chain seq x y z
N TYR A 1 4.14 -7.87 -0.25
CA TYR A 1 4.45 -6.62 0.49
C TYR A 1 3.84 -5.43 -0.23
N TRP A 2 3.13 -4.58 0.50
CA TRP A 2 2.49 -3.35 0.00
C TRP A 2 3.49 -2.18 -0.05
N CYS A 3 3.36 -1.31 -1.04
CA CYS A 3 4.18 -0.11 -1.20
C CYS A 3 3.69 1.05 -0.32
N ALA A 4 4.38 1.30 0.79
CA ALA A 4 4.08 2.44 1.66
C ALA A 4 4.64 3.78 1.15
N CYS A 5 5.74 3.77 0.36
CA CYS A 5 6.42 4.99 -0.05
C CYS A 5 5.80 5.71 -1.26
N GLY A 6 5.00 5.01 -2.06
CA GLY A 6 4.39 5.55 -3.29
C GLY A 6 5.29 5.64 -4.51
N GLN A 7 6.57 5.28 -4.39
CA GLN A 7 7.56 5.40 -5.48
C GLN A 7 7.64 4.15 -6.38
N SER A 8 6.98 3.05 -5.99
CA SER A 8 7.01 1.80 -6.75
C SER A 8 6.40 1.99 -8.14
N LYS A 9 7.02 1.37 -9.15
CA LYS A 9 6.45 1.22 -10.50
C LYS A 9 5.54 0.00 -10.61
N ASN A 10 5.58 -0.90 -9.63
CA ASN A 10 4.75 -2.10 -9.54
C ASN A 10 3.61 -1.92 -8.52
N GLN A 11 2.98 -0.74 -8.47
CA GLN A 11 1.87 -0.49 -7.55
C GLN A 11 0.76 -1.54 -7.72
N PRO A 12 0.15 -2.04 -6.63
CA PRO A 12 0.27 -1.57 -5.24
C PRO A 12 1.42 -2.19 -4.44
N PHE A 13 2.28 -2.99 -5.08
CA PHE A 13 3.31 -3.77 -4.41
C PHE A 13 4.65 -3.05 -4.35
N CYS A 14 5.47 -3.41 -3.37
CA CYS A 14 6.83 -2.90 -3.28
C CYS A 14 7.74 -3.54 -4.34
N ASP A 15 8.49 -2.72 -5.06
CA ASP A 15 9.52 -3.11 -6.03
C ASP A 15 10.96 -2.77 -5.57
N GLY A 16 11.10 -2.23 -4.36
CA GLY A 16 12.39 -1.79 -3.81
C GLY A 16 12.70 -0.31 -4.02
N SER A 17 11.86 0.44 -4.73
CA SER A 17 12.04 1.89 -4.94
C SER A 17 12.04 2.72 -3.65
N HIS A 18 11.60 2.16 -2.53
CA HIS A 18 11.58 2.83 -1.23
C HIS A 18 12.98 3.09 -0.62
N LYS A 19 14.05 2.47 -1.14
CA LYS A 19 15.41 2.61 -0.61
C LYS A 19 15.84 4.09 -0.59
N GLY A 20 16.32 4.56 0.57
CA GLY A 20 16.71 5.96 0.78
C GLY A 20 15.58 6.85 1.30
N SER A 21 14.36 6.34 1.45
CA SER A 21 13.26 7.01 2.15
C SER A 21 13.08 6.50 3.58
N ALA A 22 12.31 7.21 4.40
CA ALA A 22 11.93 6.76 5.74
C ALA A 22 10.86 5.63 5.74
N PHE A 23 10.39 5.20 4.58
CA PHE A 23 9.30 4.24 4.45
C PHE A 23 9.82 2.83 4.21
N ALA A 24 9.24 1.87 4.92
CA ALA A 24 9.43 0.44 4.69
C ALA A 24 8.15 -0.19 4.13
N PRO A 25 8.26 -1.23 3.29
CA PRO A 25 7.09 -1.91 2.74
C PRO A 25 6.37 -2.74 3.82
N THR A 26 5.03 -2.73 3.81
CA THR A 26 4.22 -3.42 4.82
C THR A 26 3.90 -4.85 4.37
N PRO A 27 4.11 -5.88 5.21
CA PRO A 27 3.65 -7.23 4.89
C PRO A 27 2.12 -7.28 4.84
N TYR A 28 1.59 -8.13 3.97
CA TYR A 28 0.16 -8.43 3.92
C TYR A 28 0.00 -9.92 3.63
N THR A 29 -0.76 -10.61 4.48
CA THR A 29 -1.10 -12.03 4.33
C THR A 29 -2.59 -12.12 4.07
N ALA A 30 -2.97 -12.66 2.91
CA ALA A 30 -4.37 -12.89 2.57
C ALA A 30 -4.94 -14.00 3.46
N LYS A 31 -6.09 -13.76 4.09
CA LYS A 31 -6.78 -14.76 4.93
C LYS A 31 -7.66 -15.70 4.11
N ALA A 32 -8.07 -15.28 2.92
CA ALA A 32 -8.93 -16.03 2.02
C ALA A 32 -8.69 -15.57 0.57
N ASN A 33 -9.13 -16.39 -0.38
CA ASN A 33 -9.12 -16.03 -1.79
C ASN A 33 -10.22 -15.01 -2.08
N GLY A 34 -9.87 -13.97 -2.83
CA GLY A 34 -10.83 -12.94 -3.23
C GLY A 34 -10.14 -11.66 -3.69
N THR A 35 -10.94 -10.71 -4.14
CA THR A 35 -10.46 -9.38 -4.53
C THR A 35 -10.22 -8.53 -3.29
N VAL A 36 -9.02 -7.96 -3.20
CA VAL A 36 -8.63 -7.05 -2.13
C VAL A 36 -8.17 -5.74 -2.75
N TYR A 37 -8.68 -4.63 -2.23
CA TYR A 37 -8.32 -3.30 -2.69
C TYR A 37 -7.22 -2.72 -1.80
N PHE A 38 -6.01 -2.65 -2.33
CA PHE A 38 -4.89 -2.01 -1.64
C PHE A 38 -4.99 -0.48 -1.73
N CYS A 39 -4.47 0.20 -0.70
CA CYS A 39 -4.39 1.65 -0.67
C CYS A 39 -3.35 2.15 -1.69
N GLY A 40 -3.77 2.95 -2.66
CA GLY A 40 -2.87 3.64 -3.60
C GLY A 40 -2.48 5.06 -3.18
N CYS A 41 -3.27 5.71 -2.32
CA CYS A 41 -3.05 7.11 -1.93
C CYS A 41 -2.12 7.29 -0.73
N ARG A 42 -1.87 6.22 0.05
CA ARG A 42 -1.10 6.19 1.31
C ARG A 42 -1.71 6.99 2.46
N LYS A 43 -2.99 7.33 2.36
CA LYS A 43 -3.76 8.03 3.42
C LYS A 43 -4.66 7.10 4.24
N SER A 44 -4.64 5.80 3.97
CA SER A 44 -5.50 4.84 4.67
C SER A 44 -5.11 4.71 6.14
N LYS A 45 -6.11 4.68 7.01
CA LYS A 45 -5.97 4.33 8.42
C LYS A 45 -5.99 2.82 8.65
N ASN A 46 -6.40 2.04 7.64
CA ASN A 46 -6.43 0.58 7.65
C ASN A 46 -5.15 -0.06 7.07
N GLY A 47 -4.02 0.66 7.18
CA GLY A 47 -2.72 0.22 6.69
C GLY A 47 -2.74 -0.02 5.17
N PRO A 48 -2.42 -1.25 4.70
CA PRO A 48 -2.28 -1.53 3.28
C PRO A 48 -3.60 -1.53 2.50
N LEU A 49 -4.76 -1.54 3.17
CA LEU A 49 -6.06 -1.67 2.53
C LEU A 49 -6.73 -0.32 2.27
N CYS A 50 -7.50 -0.23 1.20
CA CYS A 50 -8.29 0.95 0.89
C CYS A 50 -9.45 1.10 1.90
N ASP A 51 -9.57 2.30 2.47
CA ASP A 51 -10.62 2.71 3.40
C ASP A 51 -11.41 3.93 2.89
N GLY A 52 -11.17 4.33 1.64
CA GLY A 52 -11.81 5.51 1.04
C GLY A 52 -11.21 6.85 1.45
N ALA A 53 -10.13 6.91 2.25
CA ALA A 53 -9.50 8.17 2.66
C ALA A 53 -9.08 9.08 1.49
N HIS A 54 -8.87 8.53 0.28
CA HIS A 54 -8.59 9.31 -0.93
C HIS A 54 -9.76 10.19 -1.40
N LYS A 55 -10.98 9.98 -0.89
CA LYS A 55 -12.17 10.77 -1.24
C LYS A 55 -12.43 11.93 -0.28
N GLN A 56 -11.71 11.98 0.84
CA GLN A 56 -11.82 13.04 1.84
C GLN A 56 -10.77 14.08 1.47
N ALA A 57 -11.20 15.08 0.69
CA ALA A 57 -10.41 16.26 0.34
C ALA A 57 -10.38 17.23 1.51
#